data_AF-A0A1G6SEE0-F1
#
_entry.id   AF-A0A1G6SEE0-F1
#
_cell.length_a   1.000
_cell.length_b   1.000
_cell.length_c   1.000
_cell.angle_alpha   90.00
_cell.angle_beta   90.00
_cell.angle_gamma   90.00
#
_symmetry.space_group_name_H-M   'P 1'
#
loop_
_entity.id
_entity.type
_entity.pdbx_description
1 polymer ?
#
loop_
_entity_poly.entity_id
_entity_poly.type
_entity_poly.pdbx_seq_one_letter_code
_entity_poly.pdbx_strand_id
1 'polypeptide(L)' 'MSPTVATLDQLDHAIAVAYVALGAARSAWDRCPSAANARAVDEAEDWVDLLLDERLATQG' A
#
# COMPACT_ATOMS: atom_id res chain seq x y z
N MET A 1 22.45 -16.34 0.19
CA MET A 1 21.17 -15.62 -0.01
C MET A 1 21.51 -14.34 -0.74
N SER A 2 20.98 -14.13 -1.94
CA SER A 2 21.19 -12.86 -2.66
C SER A 2 20.36 -11.76 -1.97
N PRO A 3 20.94 -10.59 -1.69
CA PRO A 3 20.25 -9.50 -1.00
C PRO A 3 18.94 -9.07 -1.70
N THR A 4 18.90 -9.16 -3.04
CA THR A 4 17.74 -8.81 -3.87
C THR A 4 16.48 -9.67 -3.62
N VAL A 5 16.64 -10.94 -3.25
CA VAL A 5 15.49 -11.82 -2.99
C VAL A 5 14.83 -11.46 -1.65
N ALA A 6 15.64 -11.09 -0.65
CA ALA A 6 15.14 -10.64 0.64
C ALA A 6 14.43 -9.28 0.55
N THR A 7 14.90 -8.37 -0.32
CA THR A 7 14.25 -7.06 -0.52
C THR A 7 12.93 -7.18 -1.26
N LEU A 8 12.81 -8.09 -2.25
CA LEU A 8 11.55 -8.31 -2.95
C LEU A 8 10.47 -8.92 -2.04
N ASP A 9 10.82 -9.91 -1.22
CA ASP A 9 9.88 -10.50 -0.24
C ASP A 9 9.40 -9.46 0.79
N GLN A 10 10.30 -8.57 1.22
CA GLN A 10 9.94 -7.45 2.09
C GLN A 10 8.99 -6.44 1.42
N LEU A 11 9.20 -6.13 0.14
CA LEU A 11 8.30 -5.25 -0.62
C LEU A 11 6.94 -5.93 -0.85
N ASP A 12 6.91 -7.20 -1.21
CA ASP A 12 5.67 -7.98 -1.35
C ASP A 12 4.88 -8.00 -0.03
N HIS A 13 5.57 -8.16 1.11
CA HIS A 13 4.95 -8.07 2.42
C HIS A 13 4.40 -6.68 2.73
N ALA A 14 5.18 -5.62 2.47
CA ALA A 14 4.75 -4.24 2.70
C ALA A 14 3.53 -3.88 1.85
N ILE A 15 3.50 -4.30 0.58
CA ILE A 15 2.37 -4.11 -0.33
C ILE A 15 1.12 -4.81 0.22
N ALA A 16 1.24 -6.05 0.71
CA ALA A 16 0.12 -6.77 1.29
C ALA A 16 -0.46 -6.04 2.51
N VAL A 17 0.40 -5.52 3.38
CA VAL A 17 -0.03 -4.71 4.54
C VAL A 17 -0.69 -3.40 4.11
N ALA A 18 -0.14 -2.71 3.11
CA ALA A 18 -0.71 -1.48 2.57
C ALA A 18 -2.11 -1.70 1.97
N TYR A 19 -2.33 -2.82 1.26
CA TYR A 19 -3.66 -3.17 0.76
C TYR A 19 -4.68 -3.44 1.87
N VAL A 20 -4.26 -4.04 2.99
CA VAL A 20 -5.12 -4.20 4.17
C VAL A 20 -5.52 -2.84 4.75
N ALA A 21 -4.57 -1.91 4.86
CA ALA A 21 -4.83 -0.54 5.33
C ALA A 21 -5.79 0.21 4.39
N LEU A 22 -5.58 0.11 3.08
CA LEU A 22 -6.47 0.68 2.07
C LEU A 22 -7.90 0.10 2.17
N GLY A 23 -8.02 -1.22 2.34
CA GLY A 23 -9.32 -1.86 2.57
C GLY A 23 -10.03 -1.35 3.83
N ALA A 24 -9.28 -1.11 4.91
CA ALA A 24 -9.82 -0.52 6.13
C ALA A 24 -10.27 0.94 5.92
N ALA A 25 -9.49 1.75 5.20
CA ALA A 25 -9.82 3.13 4.86
C ALA A 25 -11.09 3.20 3.99
N ARG A 26 -11.17 2.37 2.94
CA ARG A 26 -12.36 2.26 2.08
C ARG A 26 -13.60 1.83 2.88
N SER A 27 -13.43 0.85 3.78
CA SER A 27 -14.52 0.43 4.67
C SER A 27 -14.98 1.55 5.62
N ALA A 28 -14.07 2.41 6.07
CA ALA A 28 -14.41 3.56 6.91
C ALA A 28 -15.16 4.64 6.11
N TRP A 29 -14.72 4.91 4.88
CA TRP A 29 -15.41 5.79 3.94
C TRP A 29 -16.82 5.28 3.61
N ASP A 30 -16.97 4.01 3.26
CA ASP A 30 -18.27 3.41 2.91
C ASP A 30 -19.29 3.51 4.07
N ARG A 31 -18.83 3.37 5.31
CA ARG A 31 -19.69 3.53 6.51
C ARG A 31 -19.98 4.99 6.84
N CYS A 32 -19.02 5.88 6.61
CA CYS A 32 -19.12 7.30 6.97
C CYS A 32 -18.35 8.16 5.95
N PRO A 33 -19.02 8.60 4.87
CA PRO A 33 -18.41 9.48 3.91
C PRO A 33 -18.10 10.85 4.54
N SER A 34 -16.82 11.16 4.71
CA SER A 34 -16.35 12.41 5.29
C SER A 34 -15.01 12.82 4.67
N ALA A 35 -14.71 14.11 4.63
CA ALA A 35 -13.46 14.60 4.05
C ALA A 35 -12.22 13.95 4.69
N ALA A 36 -12.27 13.64 5.99
CA ALA A 36 -11.20 12.92 6.68
C ALA A 36 -11.04 11.48 6.18
N ASN A 37 -12.15 10.76 5.96
CA ASN A 37 -12.09 9.39 5.44
C ASN A 37 -11.73 9.36 3.95
N ALA A 38 -12.14 10.35 3.15
CA ALA A 38 -11.68 10.49 1.77
C ALA A 38 -10.17 10.65 1.73
N ARG A 39 -9.63 11.58 2.52
CA ARG A 39 -8.18 11.78 2.64
C ARG A 39 -7.45 10.53 3.11
N ALA A 40 -8.01 9.76 4.04
CA ALA A 40 -7.42 8.52 4.50
C ALA A 40 -7.39 7.44 3.41
N VAL A 41 -8.37 7.43 2.49
CA VAL A 41 -8.34 6.56 1.31
C VAL A 41 -7.24 7.03 0.36
N ASP A 42 -7.21 8.32 0.01
CA ASP A 42 -6.20 8.89 -0.88
C ASP A 42 -4.77 8.62 -0.38
N GLU A 43 -4.50 8.90 0.90
CA GLU A 43 -3.19 8.64 1.53
C GLU A 43 -2.81 7.15 1.52
N ALA A 44 -3.79 6.26 1.66
CA ALA A 44 -3.54 4.82 1.60
C ALA A 44 -3.30 4.33 0.16
N GLU A 45 -3.98 4.92 -0.83
CA GLU A 45 -3.75 4.64 -2.25
C GLU A 45 -2.35 5.10 -2.69
N ASP A 46 -1.97 6.34 -2.35
CA ASP A 46 -0.64 6.89 -2.61
C ASP A 46 0.47 5.99 -2.03
N TRP A 47 0.25 5.41 -0.85
CA TRP A 47 1.22 4.52 -0.22
C TRP A 47 1.34 3.16 -0.91
N VAL A 48 0.22 2.61 -1.41
CA VAL A 48 0.27 1.37 -2.22
C VAL A 48 1.03 1.62 -3.52
N ASP A 49 0.74 2.72 -4.20
CA ASP A 49 1.37 3.06 -5.48
C ASP A 49 2.89 3.25 -5.33
N LEU A 50 3.33 3.94 -4.27
CA LEU A 50 4.75 4.11 -3.96
C LEU A 50 5.48 2.75 -3.79
N LEU A 51 4.87 1.80 -3.09
CA LEU A 51 5.46 0.48 -2.87
C LEU A 51 5.46 -0.37 -4.15
N LEU A 52 4.44 -0.24 -5.00
CA LEU A 52 4.40 -0.90 -6.31
C LEU A 52 5.50 -0.36 -7.24
N ASP A 53 5.72 0.94 -7.24
CA ASP A 53 6.80 1.59 -7.98
C ASP A 53 8.17 1.13 -7.49
N GLU A 54 8.39 1.04 -6.17
CA GLU A 54 9.64 0.55 -5.59
C GLU A 54 9.89 -0.92 -5.93
N ARG A 55 8.85 -1.75 -5.90
CA ARG A 55 8.92 -3.15 -6.32
C ARG A 55 9.28 -3.28 -7.79
N LEU A 56 8.67 -2.47 -8.66
CA LEU A 56 8.96 -2.47 -10.09
C LEU A 56 10.42 -2.05 -10.34
N ALA A 57 10.90 -1.00 -9.66
CA ALA A 57 12.28 -0.53 -9.75
C ALA A 57 13.30 -1.57 -9.26
N THR A 58 12.93 -2.41 -8.27
CA THR A 58 13.80 -3.48 -7.75
C THR A 58 13.91 -4.68 -8.69
N GLN A 59 12.94 -4.85 -9.61
CA GLN A 59 12.92 -5.94 -10.59
C GLN A 59 13.64 -5.62 -11.90
N GLY A 60 13.82 -4.34 -12.22
CA GLY A 60 14.47 -3.85 -13.45
C GLY A 60 15.98 -3.71 -13.33
#